data_AF-A0A9P6ESV2-F1
#
_entry.id   AF-A0A9P6ESV2-F1
#
_cell.length_a   1.000
_cell.length_b   1.000
_cell.length_c   1.000
_cell.angle_alpha   90.00
_cell.angle_beta   90.00
_cell.angle_gamma   90.00
#
_symmetry.space_group_name_H-M   'P 1'
#
loop_
_entity.id
_entity.type
_entity.pdbx_description
1 polymer ?
#
loop_
_entity_poly.entity_id
_entity_poly.type
_entity_poly.pdbx_seq_one_letter_code
_entity_poly.pdbx_strand_id
1 'polypeptide(L)'
;MSPTLRKFATDPNTFVGNDFFDCLQACTHLTSLTSQRSSSYAIPPLDDSPANMSDNLLSRLMSPNEEGEYLCPLLDTLECCEPPDFADKALYEFISRKQSGSIPGISKLERVNNYFNRVATVPRTEELETFIKQGLSFEVTYTAPPLPRNQFSALDGLPYSLGSSSFYIKLQK
;
A
#
# COMPACT_ATOMS: atom_id res chain seq x y z
N MET A 1 32.73 4.67 -1.04
CA MET A 1 31.46 4.00 -1.36
C MET A 1 30.40 4.62 -0.47
N SER A 2 29.53 5.45 -1.04
CA SER A 2 28.43 6.07 -0.28
C SER A 2 27.37 5.01 0.01
N PRO A 3 26.81 4.94 1.22
CA PRO A 3 25.77 3.98 1.56
C PRO A 3 24.54 4.22 0.69
N THR A 4 24.08 3.18 -0.02
CA THR A 4 22.88 3.25 -0.85
C THR A 4 21.67 2.83 -0.02
N LEU A 5 20.68 3.70 0.10
CA LEU A 5 19.44 3.38 0.83
C LEU A 5 18.62 2.36 0.02
N ARG A 6 18.32 1.21 0.65
CA ARG A 6 17.53 0.12 0.04
C ARG A 6 16.15 -0.05 0.64
N LYS A 7 15.97 0.38 1.88
CA LYS A 7 14.72 0.29 2.62
C LYS A 7 14.35 1.68 3.12
N PHE A 8 13.13 2.09 2.84
CA PHE A 8 12.62 3.39 3.26
C PHE A 8 11.30 3.15 3.98
N ALA A 9 11.27 3.53 5.25
CA ALA A 9 10.06 3.54 6.06
C ALA A 9 9.65 5.00 6.22
N THR A 10 8.44 5.34 5.80
CA THR A 10 7.85 6.66 5.97
C THR A 10 6.80 6.62 7.07
N ASP A 11 6.72 7.71 7.84
CA ASP A 11 5.58 8.00 8.69
C ASP A 11 4.76 9.09 7.99
N PRO A 12 3.51 8.81 7.59
CA PRO A 12 2.68 9.78 6.89
C PRO A 12 2.45 11.07 7.70
N ASN A 13 2.60 11.02 9.04
CA ASN A 13 2.42 12.21 9.89
C ASN A 13 3.67 13.11 9.97
N THR A 14 4.84 12.63 9.51
CA THR A 14 6.09 13.40 9.58
C THR A 14 6.59 13.89 8.23
N PHE A 15 6.19 13.25 7.13
CA PHE A 15 6.56 13.65 5.78
C PHE A 15 5.48 14.51 5.13
N VAL A 16 5.89 15.66 4.59
CA VAL A 16 5.09 16.48 3.68
C VAL A 16 5.14 15.86 2.28
N GLY A 17 4.04 15.92 1.53
CA GLY A 17 3.88 15.23 0.24
C GLY A 17 5.01 15.46 -0.79
N ASN A 18 5.56 16.66 -0.89
CA ASN A 18 6.63 16.97 -1.85
C ASN A 18 7.98 16.35 -1.43
N ASP A 19 8.35 16.51 -0.16
CA ASP A 19 9.60 15.96 0.39
C ASP A 19 9.66 14.43 0.26
N PHE A 20 8.49 13.77 0.35
CA PHE A 20 8.39 12.33 0.14
C PHE A 20 8.79 11.91 -1.27
N PHE A 21 8.30 12.59 -2.31
CA PHE A 21 8.66 12.26 -3.70
C PHE A 21 10.13 12.59 -3.98
N ASP A 22 10.63 13.72 -3.49
CA ASP A 22 12.03 14.11 -3.65
C ASP A 22 12.97 13.09 -3.00
N CYS A 23 12.61 12.57 -1.82
CA CYS A 23 13.33 11.48 -1.16
C CYS A 23 13.32 10.20 -2.00
N LEU A 24 12.17 9.81 -2.54
CA LEU A 24 12.08 8.61 -3.39
C LEU A 24 12.91 8.76 -4.67
N GLN A 25 12.95 9.95 -5.27
CA GLN A 25 13.74 10.22 -6.47
C GLN A 25 15.25 10.09 -6.20
N ALA A 26 15.70 10.51 -5.02
CA ALA A 26 17.09 10.31 -4.60
C ALA A 26 17.43 8.82 -4.30
N CYS A 27 16.42 7.97 -4.08
CA CYS A 27 16.58 6.56 -3.68
C CYS A 27 16.40 5.60 -4.87
N THR A 28 17.27 5.69 -5.87
CA THR A 28 17.19 4.86 -7.10
C THR A 28 17.35 3.35 -6.87
N HIS A 29 17.97 2.94 -5.76
CA HIS A 29 18.17 1.53 -5.41
C HIS A 29 17.22 1.03 -4.33
N LEU A 30 16.13 1.78 -4.08
CA LEU A 30 15.12 1.38 -3.14
C LEU A 30 14.48 0.08 -3.57
N THR A 31 14.50 -0.93 -2.69
CA THR A 31 13.85 -2.23 -2.91
C THR A 31 12.60 -2.39 -2.05
N SER A 32 12.52 -1.69 -0.91
CA SER A 32 11.40 -1.78 0.02
C SER A 32 10.91 -0.41 0.46
N LEU A 33 9.60 -0.20 0.30
CA LEU A 33 8.87 0.97 0.75
C LEU A 33 7.81 0.55 1.77
N THR A 34 7.93 1.06 2.99
CA THR A 34 6.99 0.79 4.09
C THR A 34 6.37 2.09 4.58
N SER A 35 5.05 2.14 4.72
CA SER A 35 4.34 3.23 5.40
C SER A 35 3.84 2.74 6.75
N GLN A 36 4.36 3.34 7.82
CA GLN A 36 4.02 2.98 9.20
C GLN A 36 4.04 4.24 10.07
N ARG A 37 2.95 4.48 10.80
CA ARG A 37 2.95 5.54 11.81
C ARG A 37 3.93 5.21 12.93
N SER A 38 4.78 6.17 13.26
CA SER A 38 5.55 6.10 14.49
C SER A 38 4.59 6.24 15.68
N SER A 39 4.94 5.63 16.81
CA SER A 39 4.20 5.82 18.06
C SER A 39 4.36 7.23 18.64
N SER A 40 5.14 8.09 17.98
CA SER A 40 5.33 9.47 18.38
C SER A 40 4.10 10.29 17.98
N TYR A 41 3.54 11.04 18.93
CA TYR A 41 2.43 11.97 18.71
C TYR A 41 2.92 13.23 17.97
N ALA A 42 3.57 13.06 16.82
CA ALA A 42 3.85 14.17 15.93
C ALA A 42 2.51 14.65 15.36
N ILE A 43 2.11 15.87 15.75
CA ILE A 43 0.97 16.55 15.13
C ILE A 43 1.45 16.94 13.73
N PRO A 44 0.81 16.46 12.65
CA PRO A 44 1.19 16.88 11.31
C PRO A 44 1.06 18.40 11.20
N PRO A 45 1.98 19.09 10.52
CA PRO A 45 1.89 20.53 10.31
C PRO A 45 0.53 20.89 9.68
N LEU A 46 -0.13 21.91 10.23
CA LEU A 46 -1.55 22.22 9.99
C LEU A 46 -1.90 22.52 8.52
N ASP A 47 -0.92 22.89 7.70
CA ASP A 47 -1.10 23.36 6.32
C ASP A 47 -0.65 22.35 5.26
N ASP A 48 0.00 21.25 5.65
CA ASP A 48 0.58 20.30 4.71
C ASP A 48 -0.19 18.99 4.68
N SER A 49 -0.55 18.57 3.46
CA SER A 49 -1.16 17.25 3.26
C SER A 49 -0.11 16.17 3.58
N PRO A 50 -0.42 15.22 4.48
CA PRO A 50 0.50 14.15 4.84
C PRO A 50 0.87 13.35 3.60
N ALA A 51 2.11 12.88 3.54
CA ALA A 51 2.60 11.99 2.48
C ALA A 51 1.90 10.63 2.58
N ASN A 52 0.72 10.54 1.99
CA ASN A 52 -0.07 9.33 1.98
C ASN A 52 0.28 8.45 0.78
N MET A 53 0.29 7.15 1.02
CA MET A 53 0.33 6.13 -0.02
C MET A 53 -0.95 6.22 -0.86
N SER A 54 -0.87 6.90 -2.01
CA SER A 54 -2.02 7.30 -2.82
C SER A 54 -1.98 6.72 -4.24
N ASP A 55 -3.10 6.82 -4.96
CA ASP A 55 -3.18 6.41 -6.38
C ASP A 55 -2.11 7.11 -7.24
N ASN A 56 -1.83 8.39 -6.93
CA ASN A 56 -0.81 9.18 -7.62
C ASN A 56 0.59 8.60 -7.43
N LEU A 57 0.93 8.17 -6.21
CA LEU A 57 2.20 7.49 -5.94
C LEU A 57 2.34 6.21 -6.79
N LEU A 58 1.32 5.35 -6.76
CA LEU A 58 1.33 4.10 -7.54
C LEU A 58 1.48 4.37 -9.04
N SER A 59 0.80 5.41 -9.54
CA SER A 59 0.91 5.85 -10.92
C SER A 59 2.31 6.36 -11.27
N ARG A 60 2.92 7.18 -10.42
CA ARG A 60 4.28 7.72 -10.60
C ARG A 60 5.35 6.64 -10.57
N LEU A 61 5.22 5.64 -9.69
CA LEU A 61 6.14 4.49 -9.69
C LEU A 61 6.11 3.74 -11.04
N MET A 62 5.00 3.79 -11.77
CA MET A 62 4.79 3.11 -13.06
C MET A 62 4.94 4.01 -14.28
N SER A 63 5.31 5.27 -14.10
CA SER A 63 5.42 6.25 -15.18
C SER A 63 6.84 6.80 -15.21
N PRO A 64 7.51 6.81 -16.37
CA PRO A 64 8.81 7.44 -16.48
C PRO A 64 8.67 8.97 -16.35
N ASN A 65 9.73 9.62 -15.85
CA ASN A 65 9.87 11.07 -15.89
C ASN A 65 10.20 11.55 -17.33
N GLU A 66 10.44 12.85 -17.50
CA GLU A 66 10.78 13.45 -18.80
C GLU A 66 12.09 12.88 -19.41
N GLU A 67 12.97 12.33 -18.57
CA GLU A 67 14.24 11.73 -18.97
C GLU A 67 14.11 10.23 -19.28
N GLY A 68 12.92 9.65 -19.12
CA GLY A 68 12.66 8.22 -19.31
C GLY A 68 12.97 7.35 -18.09
N GLU A 69 13.30 7.96 -16.94
CA GLU A 69 13.66 7.26 -15.72
C GLU A 69 12.42 6.97 -14.84
N TYR A 70 12.37 5.79 -14.25
CA TYR A 70 11.30 5.39 -13.34
C TYR A 70 11.66 5.69 -11.89
N LEU A 71 10.65 6.05 -11.10
CA LEU A 71 10.80 6.20 -9.66
C LEU A 71 10.98 4.82 -9.00
N CYS A 72 12.06 4.65 -8.23
CA CYS A 72 12.38 3.41 -7.51
C CYS A 72 12.23 2.13 -8.37
N PRO A 73 13.01 1.98 -9.47
CA PRO A 73 12.84 0.89 -10.43
C PRO A 73 13.06 -0.49 -9.78
N LEU A 74 13.88 -0.56 -8.73
CA LEU A 74 14.21 -1.78 -8.00
C LEU A 74 13.21 -2.13 -6.88
N LEU A 75 12.12 -1.38 -6.70
CA LEU A 75 11.12 -1.63 -5.67
C LEU A 75 10.43 -2.99 -5.86
N ASP A 76 10.71 -3.94 -4.96
CA ASP A 76 10.12 -5.28 -4.94
C ASP A 76 9.12 -5.48 -3.79
N THR A 77 9.14 -4.60 -2.79
CA THR A 77 8.35 -4.72 -1.56
C THR A 77 7.56 -3.43 -1.29
N LEU A 78 6.23 -3.55 -1.23
CA LEU A 78 5.33 -2.46 -0.84
C LEU A 78 4.54 -2.87 0.41
N GLU A 79 4.70 -2.13 1.50
CA GLU A 79 3.99 -2.39 2.75
C GLU A 79 3.29 -1.14 3.29
N CYS A 80 1.99 -1.23 3.57
CA CYS A 80 1.23 -0.19 4.26
C CYS A 80 0.63 -0.77 5.54
N CYS A 81 1.20 -0.39 6.69
CA CYS A 81 0.69 -0.78 8.01
C CYS A 81 -0.53 0.05 8.43
N GLU A 82 -0.73 1.20 7.79
CA GLU A 82 -1.90 2.08 7.96
C GLU A 82 -2.77 2.03 6.69
N PRO A 83 -4.08 2.36 6.80
CA PRO A 83 -4.94 2.50 5.64
C PRO A 83 -4.34 3.43 4.58
N PRO A 84 -3.98 2.93 3.39
CA PRO A 84 -3.54 3.79 2.31
C PRO A 84 -4.75 4.50 1.69
N ASP A 85 -4.48 5.55 0.93
CA ASP A 85 -5.48 6.35 0.23
C ASP A 85 -5.70 5.88 -1.22
N PHE A 86 -4.99 4.84 -1.67
CA PHE A 86 -5.19 4.29 -3.00
C PHE A 86 -6.40 3.35 -3.10
N ALA A 87 -7.00 3.26 -4.29
CA ALA A 87 -8.08 2.33 -4.62
C ALA A 87 -7.54 0.90 -4.85
N ASP A 88 -8.39 -0.12 -4.62
CA ASP A 88 -8.00 -1.52 -4.85
C ASP A 88 -7.62 -1.75 -6.32
N LYS A 89 -8.35 -1.07 -7.23
CA LYS A 89 -8.06 -1.08 -8.67
C LYS A 89 -6.66 -0.56 -8.97
N ALA A 90 -6.26 0.56 -8.38
CA ALA A 90 -4.93 1.14 -8.60
C ALA A 90 -3.82 0.21 -8.09
N LEU A 91 -4.03 -0.44 -6.94
CA LEU A 91 -3.11 -1.46 -6.42
C LEU A 91 -2.97 -2.64 -7.41
N TYR A 92 -4.08 -3.17 -7.93
CA TYR A 92 -4.03 -4.30 -8.85
C TYR A 92 -3.40 -3.93 -10.20
N GLU A 93 -3.69 -2.75 -10.73
CA GLU A 93 -3.04 -2.25 -11.95
C GLU A 93 -1.52 -2.07 -11.76
N PHE A 94 -1.12 -1.54 -10.60
CA PHE A 94 0.29 -1.44 -10.22
C PHE A 94 0.97 -2.82 -10.17
N ILE A 95 0.35 -3.80 -9.52
CA ILE A 95 0.88 -5.16 -9.43
C ILE A 95 0.98 -5.81 -10.81
N SER A 96 -0.08 -5.76 -11.61
CA SER A 96 -0.10 -6.36 -12.96
C SER A 96 1.00 -5.77 -13.84
N ARG A 97 1.16 -4.43 -13.84
CA ARG A 97 2.25 -3.77 -14.57
C ARG A 97 3.63 -4.23 -14.12
N LYS A 98 3.91 -4.22 -12.82
CA LYS A 98 5.18 -4.70 -12.24
C LYS A 98 5.47 -6.16 -12.59
N GLN A 99 4.45 -7.02 -12.54
CA GLN A 99 4.61 -8.46 -12.78
C GLN A 99 4.72 -8.83 -14.26
N SER A 100 4.13 -8.02 -15.16
CA SER A 100 4.15 -8.26 -16.60
C SER A 100 5.56 -8.38 -17.19
N GLY A 101 6.56 -7.75 -16.56
CA GLY A 101 7.92 -7.65 -17.10
C GLY A 101 8.00 -6.85 -18.40
N SER A 102 6.96 -6.09 -18.74
CA SER A 102 6.90 -5.30 -19.97
C SER A 102 7.83 -4.08 -19.95
N ILE A 103 8.24 -3.62 -18.76
CA ILE A 103 9.09 -2.46 -18.59
C ILE A 103 10.52 -2.92 -18.26
N PRO A 104 11.49 -2.73 -19.17
CA PRO A 104 12.88 -3.10 -18.92
C PRO A 104 13.47 -2.36 -17.72
N GLY A 105 14.28 -3.05 -16.92
CA GLY A 105 14.98 -2.46 -15.77
C GLY A 105 14.13 -2.27 -14.51
N ILE A 106 12.84 -2.60 -14.55
CA ILE A 106 11.96 -2.60 -13.37
C ILE A 106 11.90 -3.99 -12.75
N SER A 107 12.13 -4.06 -11.44
CA SER A 107 11.98 -5.30 -10.68
C SER A 107 10.52 -5.69 -10.51
N LYS A 108 10.27 -7.00 -10.48
CA LYS A 108 8.97 -7.56 -10.09
C LYS A 108 8.73 -7.38 -8.60
N LEU A 109 7.46 -7.35 -8.20
CA LEU A 109 7.11 -7.35 -6.79
C LEU A 109 7.29 -8.76 -6.22
N GLU A 110 7.98 -8.85 -5.10
CA GLU A 110 8.07 -10.06 -4.28
C GLU A 110 7.06 -10.02 -3.14
N ARG A 111 6.75 -8.82 -2.61
CA ARG A 111 5.85 -8.68 -1.47
C ARG A 111 4.96 -7.44 -1.55
N VAL A 112 3.68 -7.66 -1.25
CA VAL A 112 2.67 -6.62 -1.06
C VAL A 112 1.92 -6.92 0.23
N ASN A 113 1.97 -6.00 1.19
CA ASN A 113 1.21 -6.10 2.43
C ASN A 113 0.44 -4.81 2.68
N ASN A 114 -0.89 -4.83 2.59
CA ASN A 114 -1.70 -3.63 2.81
C ASN A 114 -2.86 -3.88 3.76
N TYR A 115 -3.11 -2.90 4.61
CA TYR A 115 -4.28 -2.86 5.47
C TYR A 115 -5.26 -1.80 4.97
N PHE A 116 -6.55 -2.13 4.80
CA PHE A 116 -7.59 -1.19 4.40
C PHE A 116 -8.70 -1.12 5.46
N ASN A 117 -9.09 0.10 5.82
CA ASN A 117 -10.25 0.34 6.70
C ASN A 117 -11.53 0.61 5.88
N ARG A 118 -11.82 -0.28 4.93
CA ARG A 118 -13.01 -0.24 4.08
C ARG A 118 -13.36 -1.65 3.62
N VAL A 119 -14.52 -1.81 2.99
CA VAL A 119 -14.86 -3.05 2.29
C VAL A 119 -14.09 -3.13 0.97
N ALA A 120 -13.66 -4.34 0.60
CA ALA A 120 -13.06 -4.58 -0.71
C ALA A 120 -14.02 -4.16 -1.83
N THR A 121 -13.54 -3.32 -2.73
CA THR A 121 -14.31 -2.80 -3.86
C THR A 121 -14.12 -3.63 -5.13
N VAL A 122 -12.98 -4.32 -5.25
CA VAL A 122 -12.63 -5.14 -6.41
C VAL A 122 -12.29 -6.56 -5.96
N PRO A 123 -12.96 -7.59 -6.50
CA PRO A 123 -12.62 -8.98 -6.20
C PRO A 123 -11.21 -9.31 -6.71
N ARG A 124 -10.56 -10.30 -6.08
CA ARG A 124 -9.28 -10.81 -6.58
C ARG A 124 -9.46 -11.40 -7.97
N THR A 125 -8.58 -11.02 -8.88
CA THR A 125 -8.59 -11.51 -10.27
C THR A 125 -7.81 -12.82 -10.38
N GLU A 126 -8.13 -13.63 -11.40
CA GLU A 126 -7.37 -14.86 -11.70
C GLU A 126 -5.90 -14.56 -12.03
N GLU A 127 -5.64 -13.37 -12.58
CA GLU A 127 -4.30 -12.87 -12.85
C GLU A 127 -3.49 -12.71 -11.55
N LEU A 128 -4.08 -12.08 -10.52
CA LEU A 128 -3.43 -11.91 -9.23
C LEU A 128 -3.11 -13.27 -8.57
N GLU A 129 -4.04 -14.22 -8.64
CA GLU A 129 -3.82 -15.59 -8.15
C GLU A 129 -2.68 -16.30 -8.89
N THR A 130 -2.50 -16.00 -10.18
CA THR A 130 -1.37 -16.52 -10.96
C THR A 130 -0.04 -15.93 -10.48
N PHE A 131 0.02 -14.63 -10.19
CA PHE A 131 1.22 -14.02 -9.64
C PHE A 131 1.58 -14.56 -8.25
N ILE A 132 0.58 -14.81 -7.40
CA ILE A 132 0.77 -15.42 -6.08
C ILE A 132 1.39 -16.82 -6.23
N LYS A 133 0.89 -17.64 -7.16
CA LYS A 133 1.48 -18.97 -7.46
C LYS A 133 2.91 -18.89 -8.00
N GLN A 134 3.26 -17.78 -8.66
CA GLN A 134 4.61 -17.53 -9.17
C GLN A 134 5.58 -16.98 -8.10
N GLY A 135 5.10 -16.77 -6.86
CA GLY A 135 5.95 -16.39 -5.73
C GLY A 135 5.68 -15.01 -5.14
N LEU A 136 4.70 -14.26 -5.65
CA LEU A 136 4.29 -12.98 -5.02
C LEU A 136 3.65 -13.25 -3.65
N SER A 137 4.27 -12.74 -2.59
CA SER A 137 3.67 -12.69 -1.26
C SER A 137 2.64 -11.56 -1.22
N PHE A 138 1.36 -11.91 -1.29
CA PHE A 138 0.27 -10.94 -1.31
C PHE A 138 -0.62 -11.08 -0.06
N GLU A 139 -0.59 -10.08 0.80
CA GLU A 139 -1.40 -9.99 2.00
C GLU A 139 -2.18 -8.68 1.99
N VAL A 140 -3.51 -8.77 1.91
CA VAL A 140 -4.37 -7.59 2.02
C VAL A 140 -5.49 -7.87 2.99
N THR A 141 -5.58 -7.03 4.02
CA THR A 141 -6.59 -7.14 5.07
C THR A 141 -7.58 -5.99 4.92
N TYR A 142 -8.87 -6.32 4.95
CA TYR A 142 -9.96 -5.35 4.95
C TYR A 142 -10.67 -5.44 6.30
N THR A 143 -10.81 -4.31 6.99
CA THR A 143 -11.69 -4.20 8.15
C THR A 143 -12.83 -3.24 7.82
N ALA A 144 -14.06 -3.68 8.07
CA ALA A 144 -15.19 -2.77 8.03
C ALA A 144 -14.97 -1.66 9.06
N PRO A 145 -15.20 -0.38 8.70
CA PRO A 145 -15.13 0.69 9.68
C PRO A 145 -16.10 0.36 10.82
N PRO A 146 -15.71 0.61 12.08
CA PRO A 146 -16.59 0.36 13.21
C PRO A 146 -17.90 1.10 12.96
N LEU A 147 -19.03 0.38 13.09
CA LEU A 147 -20.35 1.01 13.00
C LEU A 147 -20.36 2.24 13.92
N PRO A 148 -20.89 3.39 13.48
CA PRO A 148 -21.00 4.55 14.34
C PRO A 148 -21.68 4.11 15.63
N ARG A 149 -21.05 4.35 16.79
CA ARG A 149 -21.55 3.92 18.11
C ARG A 149 -22.97 4.43 18.46
N ASN A 150 -23.56 5.27 17.59
CA ASN A 150 -24.83 5.94 17.78
C ASN A 150 -25.94 5.52 16.79
N GLN A 151 -25.77 4.46 15.99
CA GLN A 151 -26.87 3.88 15.20
C GLN A 151 -27.56 2.74 15.97
N PHE A 152 -27.98 3.00 17.21
CA PHE A 152 -28.94 2.14 17.89
C PHE A 152 -30.32 2.78 17.77
N SER A 153 -31.16 2.25 16.88
CA SER A 153 -32.59 2.49 16.97
C SER A 153 -33.17 1.52 17.99
N ALA A 154 -33.93 2.01 18.97
CA ALA A 154 -34.64 1.16 19.91
C ALA A 154 -35.66 0.22 19.21
N LEU A 155 -36.01 0.51 17.94
CA LEU A 155 -36.92 -0.29 17.12
C LEU A 155 -36.24 -1.49 16.45
N ASP A 156 -34.91 -1.51 16.32
CA ASP A 156 -34.18 -2.56 15.56
C ASP A 156 -33.77 -3.75 16.44
N GLY A 157 -34.07 -3.71 17.74
CA GLY A 157 -33.69 -4.74 18.69
C GLY A 157 -32.16 -4.85 18.89
N LEU A 158 -31.72 -5.71 19.81
CA LEU A 158 -30.30 -5.98 20.00
C LEU A 158 -29.79 -6.87 18.85
N PRO A 159 -28.73 -6.48 18.12
CA PRO A 159 -28.16 -7.36 17.11
C PRO A 159 -27.59 -8.62 17.79
N TYR A 160 -28.01 -9.79 17.30
CA TYR A 160 -27.34 -11.04 17.63
C TYR A 160 -25.87 -10.94 17.25
N SER A 161 -24.98 -11.34 18.16
CA SER A 161 -23.53 -11.34 17.98
C SER A 161 -23.12 -12.09 16.70
N LEU A 162 -22.82 -11.35 15.63
CA LEU A 162 -22.15 -11.90 14.46
C LEU A 162 -20.66 -11.99 14.77
N GLY A 163 -20.20 -13.22 14.96
CA GLY A 163 -18.79 -13.52 15.18
C GLY A 163 -17.92 -12.90 14.08
N SER A 164 -16.86 -12.22 14.50
CA SER A 164 -15.80 -11.71 13.64
C SER A 164 -15.29 -12.83 12.74
N SER A 165 -15.69 -12.82 11.47
CA SER A 165 -15.09 -13.72 10.47
C SER A 165 -13.72 -13.17 10.10
N SER A 166 -12.71 -13.54 10.89
CA SER A 166 -11.31 -13.35 10.52
C SER A 166 -10.93 -14.46 9.55
N PHE A 167 -10.80 -14.15 8.26
CA PHE A 167 -10.25 -15.11 7.30
C PHE A 167 -8.72 -15.10 7.42
N TYR A 168 -8.18 -16.02 8.23
CA TYR A 168 -6.78 -16.39 8.18
C TYR A 168 -6.62 -17.58 7.24
N ILE A 169 -6.02 -17.38 6.08
CA ILE A 169 -5.49 -18.49 5.27
C ILE A 169 -3.99 -18.29 5.16
N LYS A 170 -3.26 -18.95 6.05
CA LYS A 170 -1.81 -19.13 5.96
C LYS A 170 -1.57 -20.32 5.05
N LEU A 171 -1.19 -20.08 3.80
CA LEU A 171 -0.72 -21.16 2.93
C LEU A 171 0.65 -21.62 3.46
N GLN A 172 0.69 -22.79 4.09
CA GLN A 172 1.95 -23.47 4.42
C GLN A 172 2.51 -24.10 3.14
N LYS A 173 3.84 -24.00 3.03
CA LYS A 173 4.68 -24.56 1.95
C LYS A 173 4.54 -26.06 1.81
#